data_AF-A0A945HG24-F1
#
_entry.id   AF-A0A945HG24-F1
#
_cell.length_a   1.000
_cell.length_b   1.000
_cell.length_c   1.000
_cell.angle_alpha   90.00
_cell.angle_beta   90.00
_cell.angle_gamma   90.00
#
_symmetry.space_group_name_H-M   'P 1'
#
loop_
_entity.id
_entity.type
_entity.pdbx_description
1 polymer ?
#
loop_
_entity_poly.entity_id
_entity_poly.type
_entity_poly.pdbx_seq_one_letter_code
_entity_poly.pdbx_strand_id
1 'polypeptide(L)'
;MISYFKNILPHIVCIFLLGVLSISYFYPVLLNKGIEQSDISQFMGMSKQIVDHRKNFNEEPYWLDNAFLGMPSFQVSAIYPYDLLRIIDQSIRFLPRPADYLFLYLFSFYLLIISLRINYRYALFGSIAFG
;
A
#
# COMPACT_ATOMS: atom_id res chain seq x y z
N MET A 1 8.13 -33.83 -8.49
CA MET A 1 7.53 -32.50 -8.74
C MET A 1 6.17 -32.32 -8.05
N ILE A 2 5.24 -33.29 -8.14
CA ILE A 2 3.89 -33.22 -7.54
C ILE A 2 3.86 -33.03 -6.00
N SER A 3 4.84 -33.56 -5.26
CA SER A 3 4.90 -33.45 -3.79
C SER A 3 5.13 -32.00 -3.29
N TYR A 4 6.00 -31.24 -3.95
CA TYR A 4 6.29 -29.85 -3.57
C TYR A 4 5.08 -28.93 -3.74
N PHE A 5 4.32 -29.12 -4.82
CA PHE A 5 3.08 -28.36 -5.06
C PHE A 5 2.02 -28.59 -3.98
N LYS A 6 1.90 -29.83 -3.47
CA LYS A 6 0.96 -30.15 -2.39
C LYS A 6 1.30 -29.43 -1.08
N ASN A 7 2.58 -29.14 -0.84
CA ASN A 7 3.03 -28.46 0.38
C ASN A 7 2.92 -26.94 0.28
N ILE A 8 3.06 -26.36 -0.91
CA ILE A 8 2.97 -24.91 -1.15
C ILE A 8 1.52 -24.43 -1.30
N LEU A 9 0.64 -25.26 -1.87
CA LEU A 9 -0.77 -24.95 -2.05
C LEU A 9 -1.46 -24.41 -0.79
N PRO A 10 -1.34 -25.02 0.41
CA PRO A 10 -1.98 -24.50 1.62
C PRO A 10 -1.49 -23.10 2.00
N HIS A 11 -0.22 -22.77 1.77
CA HIS A 11 0.30 -21.43 2.05
C HIS A 11 -0.27 -20.39 1.10
N ILE A 12 -0.38 -20.72 -0.20
CA ILE A 12 -1.02 -19.84 -1.19
C ILE A 12 -2.48 -19.58 -0.80
N VAL A 13 -3.20 -20.61 -0.38
CA VAL A 13 -4.59 -20.49 0.09
C VAL A 13 -4.67 -19.60 1.34
N CYS A 14 -3.77 -19.76 2.30
CA CYS A 14 -3.70 -18.88 3.48
C CYS A 14 -3.48 -17.41 3.08
N ILE A 15 -2.51 -17.13 2.21
CA ILE A 15 -2.20 -15.76 1.77
C ILE A 15 -3.40 -15.14 1.04
N PHE A 16 -4.06 -15.92 0.18
CA PHE A 16 -5.28 -15.49 -0.50
C PHE A 16 -6.40 -15.16 0.49
N LEU A 17 -6.63 -16.02 1.49
CA LEU A 17 -7.62 -15.79 2.53
C LEU A 17 -7.33 -14.51 3.34
N LEU A 18 -6.06 -14.25 3.68
CA LEU A 18 -5.67 -13.01 4.35
C LEU A 18 -5.96 -11.77 3.48
N GLY A 19 -5.68 -11.85 2.17
CA GLY A 19 -6.01 -10.77 1.24
C GLY A 19 -7.52 -10.50 1.14
N VAL A 20 -8.32 -11.55 1.04
CA VAL A 20 -9.79 -11.44 1.05
C VAL A 20 -10.29 -10.85 2.36
N LEU A 21 -9.73 -11.27 3.50
CA LEU A 21 -10.09 -10.75 4.81
C LEU A 21 -9.81 -9.24 4.90
N SER A 22 -8.64 -8.79 4.44
CA SER A 22 -8.29 -7.36 4.46
C SER A 22 -9.22 -6.50 3.62
N ILE A 23 -9.57 -6.95 2.42
CA ILE A 23 -10.51 -6.25 1.54
C ILE A 23 -11.92 -6.26 2.15
N SER A 24 -12.34 -7.38 2.71
CA SER A 24 -13.65 -7.50 3.34
C SER A 24 -13.78 -6.58 4.56
N TYR A 25 -12.72 -6.44 5.36
CA TYR A 25 -12.70 -5.54 6.50
C TYR A 25 -12.85 -4.07 6.08
N PHE A 26 -12.18 -3.68 4.98
CA PHE A 26 -12.29 -2.35 4.38
C PHE A 26 -13.18 -2.30 3.14
N TYR A 27 -14.30 -3.02 3.16
CA TYR A 27 -15.24 -3.09 2.04
C TYR A 27 -15.66 -1.72 1.44
N PRO A 28 -15.86 -0.63 2.23
CA PRO A 28 -16.22 0.68 1.68
C PRO A 28 -15.23 1.23 0.64
N VAL A 29 -13.96 0.80 0.69
CA VAL A 29 -12.93 1.20 -0.28
C VAL A 29 -13.28 0.75 -1.70
N LEU A 30 -13.90 -0.44 -1.86
CA LEU A 30 -14.36 -0.92 -3.17
C LEU A 30 -15.50 -0.06 -3.73
N LEU A 31 -16.22 0.64 -2.85
CA LEU A 31 -17.28 1.58 -3.23
C LEU A 31 -16.76 3.00 -3.46
N ASN A 32 -15.43 3.21 -3.44
CA ASN A 32 -14.77 4.53 -3.46
C ASN A 32 -15.30 5.48 -2.38
N LYS A 33 -15.72 4.94 -1.24
CA LYS A 33 -16.15 5.74 -0.10
C LYS A 33 -14.98 5.93 0.84
N GLY A 34 -14.59 7.18 1.04
CA GLY A 34 -13.58 7.60 2.01
C GLY A 34 -14.18 8.51 3.07
N ILE A 35 -13.43 8.71 4.14
CA ILE A 35 -13.71 9.78 5.11
C ILE A 35 -13.09 11.05 4.54
N GLU A 36 -13.88 12.13 4.48
CA GLU A 36 -13.37 13.45 4.12
C GLU A 36 -12.41 13.92 5.22
N GLN A 37 -11.15 14.15 4.85
CA GLN A 37 -10.09 14.62 5.75
C GLN A 37 -9.57 15.97 5.25
N SER A 38 -9.45 16.94 6.17
CA SER A 38 -8.91 18.28 5.86
C SER A 38 -7.54 18.19 5.19
N ASP A 39 -6.69 17.28 5.67
CA ASP A 39 -5.30 17.17 5.25
C ASP A 39 -5.20 16.69 3.81
N ILE A 40 -6.10 15.78 3.39
CA ILE A 40 -6.19 15.32 1.99
C ILE A 40 -6.65 16.48 1.10
N SER A 41 -7.65 17.24 1.51
CA SER A 41 -8.15 18.39 0.74
C SER A 41 -7.08 19.48 0.58
N GLN A 42 -6.37 19.81 1.65
CA GLN A 42 -5.26 20.77 1.62
C GLN A 42 -4.11 20.27 0.73
N PHE A 43 -3.75 18.99 0.85
CA PHE A 43 -2.73 18.37 -0.01
C PHE A 43 -3.11 18.43 -1.50
N MET A 44 -4.38 18.18 -1.85
CA MET A 44 -4.86 18.30 -3.23
C MET A 44 -4.71 19.73 -3.75
N GLY A 45 -5.03 20.74 -2.93
CA GLY A 45 -4.82 22.15 -3.29
C GLY A 45 -3.34 22.50 -3.50
N MET A 46 -2.48 22.03 -2.60
CA MET A 46 -1.04 22.29 -2.63
C MET A 46 -0.35 21.62 -3.83
N SER A 47 -0.66 20.35 -4.09
CA SER A 47 -0.07 19.56 -5.19
C SER A 47 -0.60 19.95 -6.58
N LYS A 48 -1.67 20.75 -6.67
CA LYS A 48 -2.32 21.12 -7.93
C LYS A 48 -1.36 21.75 -8.94
N GLN A 49 -0.51 22.68 -8.50
CA GLN A 49 0.50 23.31 -9.36
C GLN A 49 1.48 22.28 -9.93
N ILE A 50 1.93 21.31 -9.12
CA ILE A 50 2.81 20.21 -9.58
C ILE A 50 2.12 19.38 -10.67
N VAL A 51 0.89 18.95 -10.39
CA VAL A 51 0.14 18.07 -11.30
C VAL A 51 -0.12 18.75 -12.64
N ASP A 52 -0.52 20.03 -12.62
CA ASP A 52 -0.81 20.79 -13.84
C ASP A 52 0.47 21.11 -14.62
N HIS A 53 1.58 21.47 -13.94
CA HIS A 53 2.88 21.70 -14.59
C HIS A 53 3.38 20.43 -15.28
N ARG A 54 3.34 19.29 -14.58
CA ARG A 54 3.70 17.98 -15.13
C ARG A 54 2.87 17.63 -16.35
N LYS A 55 1.57 17.92 -16.34
CA LYS A 55 0.67 17.64 -17.46
C LYS A 55 0.99 18.49 -18.69
N ASN A 56 1.39 19.75 -18.50
CA ASN A 56 1.58 20.71 -19.59
C ASN A 56 3.01 20.68 -20.18
N PHE A 57 4.02 20.53 -19.34
CA PHE A 57 5.43 20.63 -19.72
C PHE A 57 6.17 19.30 -19.70
N ASN A 58 5.54 18.23 -19.18
CA ASN A 58 6.14 16.91 -19.01
C ASN A 58 7.46 16.95 -18.19
N GLU A 59 7.53 17.88 -17.23
CA GLU A 59 8.65 18.05 -16.31
C GLU A 59 8.15 18.27 -14.87
N GLU A 60 9.03 18.12 -13.90
CA GLU A 60 8.71 18.32 -12.48
C GLU A 60 9.07 19.75 -12.05
N PRO A 61 8.12 20.52 -11.49
CA PRO A 61 8.46 21.78 -10.86
C PRO A 61 9.13 21.52 -9.51
N TYR A 62 10.33 22.06 -9.31
CA TYR A 62 11.07 21.94 -8.04
C TYR A 62 10.75 23.04 -7.03
N TRP A 63 9.95 24.04 -7.44
CA TRP A 63 9.49 25.15 -6.61
C TRP A 63 7.98 25.33 -6.78
N LEU A 64 7.29 25.62 -5.68
CA LEU A 64 5.86 25.86 -5.62
C LEU A 64 5.58 27.26 -5.12
N ASP A 65 4.76 28.01 -5.84
CA ASP A 65 4.37 29.37 -5.46
C ASP A 65 3.08 29.40 -4.64
N ASN A 66 2.25 28.37 -4.81
CA ASN A 66 0.94 28.25 -4.18
C ASN A 66 1.00 27.79 -2.71
N ALA A 67 2.18 27.46 -2.19
CA ALA A 67 2.37 26.91 -0.86
C ALA A 67 3.35 27.76 -0.04
N PHE A 68 2.93 28.21 1.14
CA PHE A 68 3.77 28.96 2.10
C PHE A 68 4.58 30.13 1.50
N LEU A 69 4.00 30.88 0.55
CA LEU A 69 4.67 31.99 -0.18
C LEU A 69 5.85 31.56 -1.07
N GLY A 70 5.99 30.27 -1.37
CA GLY A 70 7.17 29.73 -2.04
C GLY A 70 7.79 28.60 -1.23
N MET A 71 7.84 27.39 -1.77
CA MET A 71 8.61 26.30 -1.14
C MET A 71 9.10 25.25 -2.14
N PRO A 72 10.15 24.48 -1.80
CA PRO A 72 10.56 23.32 -2.60
C PRO A 72 9.49 22.23 -2.67
N SER A 73 9.32 21.60 -3.84
CA SER A 73 8.26 20.60 -4.09
C SER A 73 8.53 19.21 -3.50
N PHE A 74 9.75 18.98 -2.97
CA PHE A 74 10.22 17.68 -2.48
C PHE A 74 9.35 17.07 -1.37
N GLN A 75 8.73 17.91 -0.53
CA GLN A 75 7.85 17.44 0.56
C GLN A 75 6.39 17.24 0.15
N VAL A 76 6.03 17.53 -1.11
CA VAL A 76 4.63 17.48 -1.59
C VAL A 76 4.43 16.30 -2.53
N SER A 77 4.88 16.43 -3.78
CA SER A 77 4.55 15.44 -4.82
C SER A 77 5.55 15.43 -5.98
N ALA A 78 6.80 15.83 -5.72
CA ALA A 78 7.87 15.71 -6.71
C ALA A 78 8.15 14.24 -7.04
N ILE A 79 8.32 13.92 -8.31
CA ILE A 79 8.72 12.58 -8.76
C ILE A 79 10.18 12.63 -9.21
N TYR A 80 10.96 11.63 -8.81
CA TYR A 80 12.34 11.50 -9.26
C TYR A 80 12.49 10.33 -10.23
N PRO A 81 13.36 10.45 -11.25
CA PRO A 81 13.52 9.44 -12.29
C PRO A 81 14.06 8.09 -11.78
N TYR A 82 14.76 8.07 -10.64
CA TYR A 82 15.39 6.87 -10.08
C TYR A 82 14.85 6.50 -8.69
N ASP A 83 13.54 6.63 -8.48
CA ASP A 83 12.89 6.27 -7.22
C ASP A 83 12.62 4.76 -7.11
N LEU A 84 13.68 3.99 -6.81
CA LEU A 84 13.59 2.54 -6.60
C LEU A 84 12.70 2.17 -5.41
N LEU A 85 12.69 3.00 -4.37
CA LEU A 85 11.90 2.75 -3.16
C LEU A 85 10.42 2.77 -3.48
N ARG A 86 9.97 3.74 -4.30
CA ARG A 86 8.58 3.80 -4.75
C ARG A 86 8.16 2.57 -5.55
N ILE A 87 9.03 2.04 -6.41
CA ILE A 87 8.74 0.82 -7.17
C ILE A 87 8.55 -0.37 -6.23
N ILE A 88 9.41 -0.52 -5.23
CA ILE A 88 9.31 -1.58 -4.22
C ILE A 88 8.03 -1.40 -3.39
N ASP A 89 7.75 -0.18 -2.92
CA ASP A 89 6.54 0.12 -2.13
C ASP A 89 5.28 -0.25 -2.90
N GLN A 90 5.16 0.17 -4.16
CA GLN A 90 4.00 -0.12 -5.00
C GLN A 90 3.88 -1.61 -5.35
N SER A 91 4.99 -2.32 -5.49
CA SER A 91 4.99 -3.77 -5.77
C SER A 91 4.45 -4.57 -4.58
N ILE A 92 4.75 -4.11 -3.36
CA ILE A 92 4.31 -4.76 -2.11
C ILE A 92 2.88 -4.31 -1.74
N ARG A 93 2.53 -3.05 -2.00
CA ARG A 93 1.21 -2.44 -1.72
C ARG A 93 0.30 -2.45 -2.95
N PHE A 94 -0.07 -3.64 -3.40
CA PHE A 94 -0.92 -3.82 -4.58
C PHE A 94 -2.43 -3.77 -4.30
N LEU A 95 -2.85 -3.83 -3.03
CA LEU A 95 -4.26 -3.71 -2.62
C LEU A 95 -4.69 -2.23 -2.52
N PRO A 96 -5.99 -1.93 -2.57
CA PRO A 96 -6.47 -0.56 -2.39
C PRO A 96 -6.30 -0.12 -0.93
N ARG A 97 -5.84 1.12 -0.72
CA ARG A 97 -5.64 1.69 0.62
C ARG A 97 -6.97 1.90 1.35
N PRO A 98 -7.08 1.58 2.66
CA PRO A 98 -6.04 1.11 3.58
C PRO A 98 -5.93 -0.43 3.72
N ALA A 99 -6.58 -1.21 2.84
CA ALA A 99 -6.59 -2.67 2.94
C ALA A 99 -5.22 -3.30 2.69
N ASP A 100 -4.36 -2.65 1.90
CA ASP A 100 -2.97 -3.02 1.70
C ASP A 100 -2.16 -3.04 3.00
N TYR A 101 -2.30 -2.04 3.86
CA TYR A 101 -1.60 -2.00 5.15
C TYR A 101 -1.97 -3.18 6.04
N LEU A 102 -3.28 -3.45 6.19
CA LEU A 102 -3.75 -4.56 7.00
C LEU A 102 -3.30 -5.91 6.42
N PHE A 103 -3.38 -6.09 5.09
CA PHE A 103 -2.83 -7.27 4.43
C PHE A 103 -1.34 -7.46 4.74
N LEU A 104 -0.53 -6.40 4.66
CA LEU A 104 0.90 -6.48 4.95
C LEU A 104 1.19 -6.84 6.40
N TYR A 105 0.40 -6.35 7.36
CA TYR A 105 0.55 -6.75 8.77
C TYR A 105 0.23 -8.23 8.97
N LEU A 106 -0.93 -8.70 8.46
CA LEU A 106 -1.33 -10.10 8.55
C LEU A 106 -0.31 -11.01 7.86
N PHE A 107 0.11 -10.65 6.65
CA PHE A 107 1.06 -11.42 5.85
C PHE A 107 2.45 -11.49 6.50
N SER A 108 2.95 -10.36 7.01
CA SER A 108 4.25 -10.32 7.69
C SER A 108 4.24 -11.16 8.97
N PHE A 109 3.15 -11.13 9.74
CA PHE A 109 3.01 -11.96 10.92
C PHE A 109 2.86 -13.45 10.58
N TYR A 110 2.13 -13.77 9.51
CA TYR A 110 2.05 -15.12 8.98
C TYR A 110 3.44 -15.67 8.63
N LEU A 111 4.25 -14.88 7.89
CA LEU A 111 5.62 -15.25 7.55
C LEU A 111 6.49 -15.45 8.80
N LEU A 112 6.33 -14.60 9.81
CA LEU A 112 7.02 -14.75 11.09
C LEU A 112 6.71 -16.11 11.73
N ILE A 113 5.43 -16.49 11.87
CA ILE A 113 5.05 -17.78 12.46
C ILE A 113 5.59 -18.96 11.64
N ILE A 114 5.56 -18.87 10.31
CA ILE A 114 6.12 -19.91 9.43
C ILE A 114 7.64 -20.03 9.61
N SER A 115 8.36 -18.91 9.80
CA SER A 115 9.81 -18.92 10.06
C SER A 115 10.17 -19.66 11.36
N LEU A 116 9.26 -19.64 12.34
CA LEU A 116 9.35 -20.41 13.59
C LEU A 116 9.03 -21.90 13.42
N ARG A 117 8.83 -22.38 12.17
CA ARG A 117 8.48 -23.77 11.82
C ARG A 117 7.17 -24.27 12.43
N ILE A 118 6.25 -23.36 12.73
CA ILE A 118 4.90 -23.69 13.21
C ILE A 118 4.02 -24.05 12.00
N ASN A 119 3.06 -24.95 12.20
CA ASN A 119 2.15 -25.39 11.14
C ASN A 119 1.32 -24.22 10.57
N TYR A 120 1.11 -24.21 9.24
CA TYR A 120 0.36 -23.19 8.51
C TYR A 120 -1.03 -22.88 9.09
N ARG A 121 -1.70 -23.87 9.70
CA ARG A 121 -3.01 -23.69 10.33
C ARG A 121 -2.92 -22.71 11.50
N TYR A 122 -1.97 -22.92 12.40
CA TYR A 122 -1.74 -22.04 13.54
C TYR A 122 -1.15 -20.70 13.10
N ALA A 123 -0.35 -20.69 12.03
CA ALA A 123 0.14 -19.45 11.43
C ALA A 123 -1.01 -18.58 10.92
N LEU A 124 -1.99 -19.17 10.25
CA LEU A 124 -3.18 -18.46 9.78
C LEU A 124 -3.96 -17.88 10.97
N PHE A 125 -4.30 -18.70 11.96
CA PHE A 125 -5.01 -18.23 13.15
C PHE A 125 -4.23 -17.13 13.91
N GLY A 126 -2.92 -17.31 14.07
CA GLY A 126 -2.07 -16.32 14.73
C GLY A 126 -2.01 -14.99 13.98
N SER A 127 -1.91 -15.02 12.64
CA SER A 127 -1.97 -13.80 11.83
C SER A 127 -3.28 -13.05 12.00
N ILE A 128 -4.41 -13.75 11.94
CA ILE A 128 -5.74 -13.14 12.10
C ILE A 128 -5.95 -12.61 13.53
N ALA A 129 -5.38 -13.27 14.55
CA ALA A 129 -5.49 -12.80 15.93
C ALA A 129 -4.58 -11.60 16.24
N PHE A 130 -3.52 -11.40 15.45
CA PHE A 130 -2.60 -10.28 15.61
C PHE A 130 -3.11 -8.99 14.98
N GLY A 131 -3.70 -9.07 13.79
CA GLY A 131 -4.25 -7.91 13.06
C GLY A 131 -5.68 -7.58 13.45
#